data_AF-A0A849Z9E3-F1
#
_entry.id   AF-A0A849Z9E3-F1
#
_cell.length_a   1.000
_cell.length_b   1.000
_cell.length_c   1.000
_cell.angle_alpha   90.00
_cell.angle_beta   90.00
_cell.angle_gamma   90.00
#
_symmetry.space_group_name_H-M   'P 1'
#
loop_
_entity.id
_entity.type
_entity.pdbx_description
1 polymer ?
#
loop_
_entity_poly.entity_id
_entity_poly.type
_entity_poly.pdbx_seq_one_letter_code
_entity_poly.pdbx_strand_id
1 'polypeptide(L)'
;MATGIEQPTPTDRIAEPASEDESVMAAIIYAEAKVTRDAAPTTEMLAVGWTLRNRYFHVRKTYGAADQKWFGSGTTLESIATHGREFVSASGPRYRNFRKNRSSITHPGEVHFGNLCIQAARQILAEPEPITPGITGTYPYMWFQKSSRRPSSRASANAVPHGEHNFWSFAVGRERG
;
A
#
# COMPACT_ATOMS: atom_id res chain seq x y z
N MET A 1 -0.02 -32.80 31.64
CA MET A 1 0.27 -31.36 31.85
C MET A 1 -0.15 -30.63 30.59
N ALA A 2 -1.21 -29.82 30.65
CA ALA A 2 -1.71 -29.08 29.49
C ALA A 2 -0.97 -27.74 29.41
N THR A 3 -0.13 -27.56 28.40
CA THR A 3 0.41 -26.26 28.02
C THR A 3 -0.69 -25.47 27.32
N GLY A 4 -1.43 -24.68 28.10
CA GLY A 4 -2.35 -23.69 27.56
C GLY A 4 -1.54 -22.61 26.87
N ILE A 5 -1.56 -22.61 25.53
CA ILE A 5 -1.15 -21.46 24.74
C ILE A 5 -2.24 -20.43 24.97
N GLU A 6 -1.95 -19.36 25.71
CA GLU A 6 -2.82 -18.19 25.78
C GLU A 6 -3.13 -17.75 24.35
N GLN A 7 -4.40 -17.88 23.95
CA GLN A 7 -4.86 -17.24 22.73
C GLN A 7 -4.69 -15.73 22.95
N PRO A 8 -4.05 -15.00 22.03
CA PRO A 8 -3.98 -13.56 22.14
C PRO A 8 -5.40 -13.01 22.22
N THR A 9 -5.66 -12.20 23.25
CA THR A 9 -6.95 -11.53 23.44
C THR A 9 -7.33 -10.85 22.13
N PRO A 10 -8.55 -11.06 21.60
CA PRO A 10 -9.02 -10.31 20.45
C PRO A 10 -8.86 -8.83 20.75
N THR A 11 -8.01 -8.13 20.01
CA THR A 11 -7.86 -6.69 20.22
C THR A 11 -9.17 -6.05 19.75
N ASP A 12 -9.97 -5.51 20.66
CA ASP A 12 -11.23 -4.82 20.34
C ASP A 12 -11.03 -3.52 19.55
N ARG A 13 -9.77 -3.18 19.22
CA ARG A 13 -9.36 -1.96 18.55
C ARG A 13 -8.27 -2.23 17.53
N ILE A 14 -8.24 -1.36 16.52
CA ILE A 14 -7.13 -1.31 15.57
C ILE A 14 -5.92 -0.72 16.28
N ALA A 15 -4.76 -1.38 16.13
CA ALA A 15 -3.50 -0.95 16.70
C ALA A 15 -3.13 0.48 16.27
N GLU A 16 -2.26 1.13 17.04
CA GLU A 16 -1.73 2.43 16.64
C GLU A 16 -0.55 2.24 15.68
N PRO A 17 -0.51 2.95 14.54
CA PRO A 17 0.66 2.96 13.69
C PRO A 17 1.87 3.56 14.43
N ALA A 18 3.05 2.98 14.24
CA ALA A 18 4.29 3.40 14.89
C ALA A 18 4.88 4.70 14.30
N SER A 19 4.47 5.09 13.09
CA SER A 19 4.94 6.29 12.40
C SER A 19 3.89 6.85 11.45
N GLU A 20 4.14 8.06 10.97
CA GLU A 20 3.31 8.71 9.96
C GLU A 20 3.26 7.90 8.65
N ASP A 21 4.41 7.40 8.17
CA ASP A 21 4.47 6.56 6.98
C ASP A 21 3.75 5.21 7.16
N GLU A 22 3.84 4.59 8.34
CA GLU A 22 3.07 3.37 8.66
C GLU A 22 1.57 3.65 8.64
N SER A 23 1.15 4.80 9.18
CA SER A 23 -0.25 5.25 9.20
C SER A 23 -0.80 5.47 7.80
N VAL A 24 -0.06 6.17 6.92
CA VAL A 24 -0.46 6.40 5.52
C VAL A 24 -0.54 5.07 4.78
N MET A 25 0.50 4.24 4.87
CA MET A 25 0.57 2.99 4.13
C MET A 25 -0.53 2.02 4.55
N ALA A 26 -0.75 1.85 5.86
CA ALA A 26 -1.82 1.00 6.37
C ALA A 26 -3.20 1.49 5.91
N ALA A 27 -3.44 2.80 5.91
CA ALA A 27 -4.70 3.36 5.46
C ALA A 27 -4.95 3.17 3.96
N ILE A 28 -3.91 3.26 3.13
CA ILE A 28 -4.02 2.99 1.69
C ILE A 28 -4.33 1.51 1.46
N ILE A 29 -3.60 0.61 2.11
CA ILE A 29 -3.87 -0.83 2.03
C ILE A 29 -5.32 -1.12 2.44
N TYR A 30 -5.78 -0.54 3.56
CA TYR A 30 -7.13 -0.71 4.07
C TYR A 30 -8.22 -0.17 3.13
N ALA A 31 -7.91 0.91 2.41
CA ALA A 31 -8.86 1.57 1.53
C ALA A 31 -8.95 0.88 0.15
N GLU A 32 -7.84 0.32 -0.34
CA GLU A 32 -7.78 -0.28 -1.67
C GLU A 32 -8.02 -1.79 -1.65
N ALA A 33 -7.36 -2.54 -0.76
CA ALA A 33 -7.45 -4.00 -0.75
C ALA A 33 -8.83 -4.50 -0.32
N LYS A 34 -9.18 -5.71 -0.79
CA LYS A 34 -10.40 -6.36 -0.37
C LYS A 34 -10.34 -6.72 1.12
N VAL A 35 -11.44 -6.45 1.83
CA VAL A 35 -11.60 -6.85 3.23
C VAL A 35 -11.47 -8.36 3.35
N THR A 36 -10.57 -8.82 4.22
CA THR A 36 -10.37 -10.23 4.54
C THR A 36 -10.50 -10.51 6.03
N ARG A 37 -10.75 -11.78 6.37
CA ARG A 37 -10.76 -12.32 7.74
C ARG A 37 -9.64 -13.35 7.97
N ASP A 38 -8.69 -13.45 7.05
CA ASP A 38 -7.57 -14.39 7.13
C ASP A 38 -6.63 -14.06 8.30
N ALA A 39 -5.86 -15.04 8.77
CA ALA A 39 -4.93 -14.83 9.89
C ALA A 39 -3.67 -14.02 9.52
N ALA A 40 -3.41 -13.78 8.23
CA ALA A 40 -2.22 -13.11 7.73
C ALA A 40 -2.57 -12.09 6.64
N PRO A 41 -1.71 -11.07 6.40
CA PRO A 41 -1.88 -10.16 5.27
C PRO A 41 -1.98 -10.92 3.94
N THR A 42 -2.91 -10.52 3.08
CA THR A 42 -3.06 -11.14 1.76
C THR A 42 -1.99 -10.65 0.79
N THR A 43 -1.78 -11.41 -0.28
CA THR A 43 -0.96 -11.02 -1.43
C THR A 43 -1.39 -9.66 -2.00
N GLU A 44 -2.69 -9.37 -2.06
CA GLU A 44 -3.21 -8.08 -2.54
C GLU A 44 -2.80 -6.92 -1.61
N MET A 45 -2.93 -7.11 -0.29
CA MET A 45 -2.54 -6.09 0.70
C MET A 45 -1.06 -5.73 0.56
N LEU A 46 -0.21 -6.76 0.43
CA LEU A 46 1.21 -6.57 0.21
C LEU A 46 1.48 -5.89 -1.13
N ALA A 47 0.85 -6.34 -2.22
CA ALA A 47 1.03 -5.78 -3.56
C ALA A 47 0.65 -4.29 -3.62
N VAL A 48 -0.44 -3.88 -2.96
CA VAL A 48 -0.84 -2.46 -2.85
C VAL A 48 0.21 -1.64 -2.11
N GLY A 49 0.62 -2.08 -0.92
CA GLY A 49 1.59 -1.34 -0.11
C GLY A 49 2.97 -1.23 -0.78
N TRP A 50 3.44 -2.31 -1.40
CA TRP A 50 4.68 -2.32 -2.19
C TRP A 50 4.59 -1.39 -3.39
N THR A 51 3.43 -1.33 -4.06
CA THR A 51 3.24 -0.40 -5.18
C THR A 51 3.45 1.05 -4.73
N LEU A 52 2.88 1.44 -3.59
CA LEU A 52 3.08 2.78 -3.03
C LEU A 52 4.54 3.04 -2.64
N ARG A 53 5.18 2.09 -1.96
CA ARG A 53 6.59 2.19 -1.57
C ARG A 53 7.51 2.35 -2.79
N ASN A 54 7.34 1.48 -3.79
CA ASN A 54 8.13 1.51 -5.02
C ASN A 54 7.94 2.83 -5.75
N ARG A 55 6.70 3.30 -5.83
CA ARG A 55 6.38 4.59 -6.43
C ARG A 55 7.05 5.74 -5.69
N TYR A 56 7.01 5.75 -4.36
CA TYR A 56 7.67 6.75 -3.54
C TYR A 56 9.18 6.81 -3.80
N PHE A 57 9.86 5.67 -3.76
CA PHE A 57 11.31 5.63 -4.02
C PHE A 57 11.65 5.94 -5.47
N HIS A 58 10.84 5.50 -6.42
CA HIS A 58 11.06 5.81 -7.83
C HIS A 58 10.94 7.31 -8.10
N VAL A 59 9.93 7.99 -7.53
CA VAL A 59 9.79 9.45 -7.62
C VAL A 59 11.01 10.15 -7.04
N ARG A 60 11.42 9.74 -5.84
CA ARG A 60 12.55 10.35 -5.12
C ARG A 60 13.91 10.14 -5.78
N LYS A 61 14.16 8.96 -6.36
CA LYS A 61 15.47 8.60 -6.92
C LYS A 61 15.61 8.97 -8.40
N THR A 62 14.51 9.03 -9.15
CA THR A 62 14.53 9.26 -10.61
C THR A 62 14.31 10.72 -10.97
N TYR A 63 13.41 11.42 -10.27
CA TYR A 63 13.02 12.77 -10.63
C TYR A 63 13.75 13.80 -9.76
N GLY A 64 14.25 14.86 -10.40
CA GLY A 64 14.78 16.02 -9.71
C GLY A 64 13.68 16.75 -8.91
N ALA A 65 14.09 17.55 -7.93
CA ALA A 65 13.16 18.25 -7.01
C ALA A 65 12.08 19.07 -7.74
N ALA A 66 12.42 19.69 -8.89
CA ALA A 66 11.48 20.48 -9.68
C ALA A 66 10.36 19.63 -10.33
N ASP A 67 10.61 18.35 -10.59
CA ASP A 67 9.70 17.43 -11.29
C ASP A 67 8.94 16.49 -10.36
N GLN A 68 9.38 16.36 -9.11
CA GLN A 68 8.65 15.61 -8.07
C GLN A 68 7.24 16.19 -7.83
N LYS A 69 7.03 17.48 -8.15
CA LYS A 69 5.72 18.14 -8.04
C LYS A 69 4.62 17.51 -8.92
N TRP A 70 4.99 16.78 -9.96
CA TRP A 70 4.05 16.05 -10.83
C TRP A 70 3.50 14.78 -10.17
N PHE A 71 3.98 14.47 -8.96
CA PHE A 71 3.53 13.37 -8.10
C PHE A 71 3.07 13.90 -6.72
N GLY A 72 2.56 15.15 -6.66
CA GLY A 72 2.10 15.84 -5.45
C GLY A 72 3.11 16.91 -5.00
N SER A 73 3.45 17.02 -3.72
CA SER A 73 4.75 17.61 -3.33
C SER A 73 5.92 16.66 -3.67
N GLY A 74 5.63 15.35 -3.81
CA GLY A 74 6.60 14.30 -4.10
C GLY A 74 7.62 14.05 -2.97
N THR A 75 7.46 14.73 -1.83
CA THR A 75 8.37 14.68 -0.68
C THR A 75 7.97 13.64 0.36
N THR A 76 6.68 13.29 0.44
CA THR A 76 6.13 12.36 1.44
C THR A 76 5.35 11.22 0.79
N LEU A 77 5.19 10.13 1.54
CA LEU A 77 4.41 8.98 1.12
C LEU A 77 2.92 9.35 0.94
N GLU A 78 2.37 10.19 1.82
CA GLU A 78 1.00 10.71 1.71
C GLU A 78 0.80 11.57 0.46
N SER A 79 1.75 12.44 0.15
CA SER A 79 1.69 13.26 -1.06
C SER A 79 1.55 12.38 -2.30
N ILE A 80 2.35 11.32 -2.41
CA ILE A 80 2.34 10.44 -3.59
C ILE A 80 1.08 9.58 -3.62
N ALA A 81 0.61 9.10 -2.46
CA ALA A 81 -0.61 8.31 -2.36
C ALA A 81 -1.85 9.13 -2.74
N THR A 82 -1.95 10.37 -2.27
CA THR A 82 -3.14 11.22 -2.47
C THR A 82 -3.13 12.01 -3.78
N HIS A 83 -2.02 11.97 -4.52
CA HIS A 83 -1.91 12.68 -5.79
C HIS A 83 -2.40 11.84 -6.98
N GLY A 84 -3.19 12.48 -7.84
CA GLY A 84 -3.76 11.84 -9.02
C GLY A 84 -4.89 10.87 -8.68
N ARG A 85 -5.12 9.89 -9.56
CA ARG A 85 -6.21 8.91 -9.46
C ARG A 85 -5.73 7.47 -9.36
N GLU A 86 -4.46 7.25 -9.03
CA GLU A 86 -3.91 5.89 -9.02
C GLU A 86 -4.24 5.14 -7.73
N PHE A 87 -4.19 5.82 -6.58
CA PHE A 87 -4.83 5.34 -5.36
C PHE A 87 -6.17 6.05 -5.22
N VAL A 88 -7.16 5.61 -6.00
CA VAL A 88 -8.49 6.24 -6.06
C VAL A 88 -9.08 6.42 -4.65
N SER A 89 -8.83 5.46 -3.76
CA SER A 89 -9.38 5.43 -2.42
C SER A 89 -8.62 6.32 -1.43
N ALA A 90 -7.44 6.84 -1.79
CA ALA A 90 -6.61 7.75 -0.96
C ALA A 90 -7.28 9.10 -0.66
N SER A 91 -8.31 9.47 -1.41
CA SER A 91 -9.15 10.65 -1.16
C SER A 91 -10.56 10.29 -0.68
N GLY A 92 -10.81 9.00 -0.40
CA GLY A 92 -12.12 8.47 -0.05
C GLY A 92 -12.44 8.53 1.45
N PRO A 93 -13.73 8.34 1.83
CA PRO A 93 -14.14 8.23 3.23
C PRO A 93 -13.44 7.10 3.97
N ARG A 94 -13.18 5.96 3.31
CA ARG A 94 -12.55 4.78 3.92
C ARG A 94 -11.11 5.07 4.39
N TYR A 95 -10.29 5.68 3.53
CA TYR A 95 -8.94 6.15 3.88
C TYR A 95 -8.99 7.19 5.03
N ARG A 96 -9.81 8.24 4.88
CA ARG A 96 -9.91 9.30 5.91
C ARG A 96 -10.37 8.78 7.26
N ASN A 97 -11.35 7.87 7.27
CA ASN A 97 -11.88 7.30 8.51
C ASN A 97 -10.81 6.48 9.22
N PHE A 98 -10.05 5.67 8.49
CA PHE A 98 -8.92 4.93 9.05
C PHE A 98 -7.83 5.87 9.59
N ARG A 99 -7.44 6.91 8.83
CA ARG A 99 -6.37 7.83 9.23
C ARG A 99 -6.71 8.68 10.45
N LYS A 100 -7.92 9.24 10.49
CA LYS A 100 -8.30 10.27 11.48
C LYS A 100 -9.17 9.74 12.61
N ASN A 101 -9.95 8.69 12.34
CA ASN A 101 -10.98 8.18 13.23
C ASN A 101 -10.92 6.65 13.38
N ARG A 102 -9.74 6.00 13.30
CA ARG A 102 -9.64 4.52 13.41
C ARG A 102 -10.34 3.95 14.64
N SER A 103 -10.35 4.69 15.75
CA SER A 103 -11.01 4.30 17.00
C SER A 103 -12.53 4.17 16.89
N SER A 104 -13.13 4.77 15.87
CA SER A 104 -14.57 4.62 15.55
C SER A 104 -14.89 3.35 14.76
N ILE A 105 -13.88 2.62 14.28
CA ILE A 105 -14.06 1.35 13.58
C ILE A 105 -14.22 0.26 14.65
N THR A 106 -15.45 -0.21 14.83
CA THR A 106 -15.81 -1.15 15.90
C THR A 106 -16.27 -2.52 15.40
N HIS A 107 -16.59 -2.67 14.12
CA HIS A 107 -17.03 -3.95 13.58
C HIS A 107 -15.85 -4.96 13.62
N PRO A 108 -15.98 -6.14 14.27
CA PRO A 108 -14.85 -7.03 14.53
C PRO A 108 -14.05 -7.42 13.26
N GLY A 109 -14.75 -7.65 12.15
CA GLY A 109 -14.09 -7.95 10.87
C GLY A 109 -13.26 -6.79 10.30
N GLU A 110 -13.67 -5.54 10.53
CA GLU A 110 -12.93 -4.35 10.08
C GLU A 110 -11.77 -4.02 11.04
N VAL A 111 -11.94 -4.30 12.34
CA VAL A 111 -10.86 -4.21 13.33
C VAL A 111 -9.74 -5.20 12.99
N HIS A 112 -10.11 -6.46 12.74
CA HIS A 112 -9.18 -7.50 12.31
C HIS A 112 -8.45 -7.11 11.02
N PHE A 113 -9.20 -6.74 9.99
CA PHE A 113 -8.63 -6.30 8.71
C PHE A 113 -7.71 -5.08 8.86
N GLY A 114 -8.10 -4.10 9.69
CA GLY A 114 -7.28 -2.93 9.98
C GLY A 114 -5.95 -3.29 10.64
N ASN A 115 -5.94 -4.25 11.57
CA ASN A 115 -4.72 -4.77 12.19
C ASN A 115 -3.81 -5.48 11.18
N LEU A 116 -4.37 -6.27 10.26
CA LEU A 116 -3.59 -6.84 9.15
C LEU A 116 -2.99 -5.78 8.24
N CYS A 117 -3.70 -4.67 8.00
CA CYS A 117 -3.18 -3.55 7.19
C CYS A 117 -1.98 -2.87 7.86
N ILE A 118 -2.02 -2.70 9.18
CA ILE A 118 -0.89 -2.17 9.95
C ILE A 118 0.29 -3.16 9.92
N GLN A 119 0.03 -4.45 10.10
CA GLN A 119 1.07 -5.48 10.00
C GLN A 119 1.73 -5.49 8.62
N ALA A 120 0.94 -5.40 7.55
CA ALA A 120 1.44 -5.32 6.18
C ALA A 120 2.30 -4.08 5.96
N ALA A 121 1.83 -2.91 6.40
CA ALA A 121 2.58 -1.65 6.29
C ALA A 121 3.93 -1.73 7.02
N ARG A 122 3.94 -2.27 8.25
CA ARG A 122 5.16 -2.46 9.04
C ARG A 122 6.16 -3.37 8.35
N GLN A 123 5.69 -4.51 7.83
CA GLN A 123 6.53 -5.44 7.08
C GLN A 123 7.16 -4.75 5.88
N ILE A 124 6.37 -4.00 5.09
CA ILE A 124 6.84 -3.33 3.87
C ILE A 124 7.84 -2.20 4.17
N LEU A 125 7.61 -1.43 5.23
CA LEU A 125 8.48 -0.31 5.61
C LEU A 125 9.78 -0.77 6.26
N ALA A 126 9.82 -1.94 6.88
CA ALA A 126 11.03 -2.53 7.44
C ALA A 126 12.01 -3.04 6.38
N GLU A 127 11.55 -3.23 5.14
CA GLU A 127 12.37 -3.73 4.04
C GLU A 127 13.40 -2.67 3.60
N PRO A 128 14.63 -3.08 3.24
CA PRO A 128 15.69 -2.17 2.84
C PRO A 128 15.34 -1.42 1.55
N GLU A 129 15.82 -0.19 1.43
CA GLU A 129 15.61 0.60 0.22
C GLU A 129 16.17 -0.10 -1.03
N PRO A 130 15.48 -0.03 -2.19
CA PRO A 130 16.01 -0.46 -3.47
C PRO A 130 17.35 0.19 -3.79
N ILE A 131 18.37 -0.60 -4.14
CA ILE A 131 19.62 -0.08 -4.71
C ILE A 131 19.35 0.45 -6.13
N THR A 132 18.46 -0.22 -6.88
CA THR A 132 18.06 0.20 -8.23
C THR A 132 16.68 0.86 -8.19
N PRO A 133 16.55 2.13 -8.62
CA PRO A 133 15.25 2.78 -8.75
C PRO A 133 14.36 2.01 -9.73
N GLY A 134 13.10 1.79 -9.36
CA GLY A 134 12.06 1.40 -10.30
C GLY A 134 11.57 -0.04 -10.25
N ILE A 135 12.31 -1.01 -9.69
CA ILE A 135 11.84 -2.38 -9.39
C ILE A 135 12.88 -3.04 -8.45
N THR A 136 12.62 -3.14 -7.14
CA THR A 136 13.18 -4.21 -6.31
C THR A 136 12.28 -4.44 -5.09
N GLY A 137 11.97 -5.70 -4.81
CA GLY A 137 11.11 -6.14 -3.71
C GLY A 137 10.23 -7.32 -4.13
N THR A 138 9.52 -7.92 -3.18
CA THR A 138 8.64 -9.09 -3.43
C THR A 138 7.55 -8.79 -4.45
N TYR A 139 7.10 -7.54 -4.53
CA TYR A 139 6.08 -7.09 -5.49
C TYR A 139 6.61 -5.89 -6.29
N PRO A 140 7.07 -6.08 -7.54
CA PRO A 140 7.77 -5.07 -8.33
C PRO A 140 6.81 -4.14 -9.10
N TYR A 141 5.69 -3.78 -8.49
CA TYR A 141 4.63 -3.02 -9.16
C TYR A 141 4.77 -1.52 -8.92
N MET A 142 4.25 -0.76 -9.87
CA MET A 142 4.26 0.70 -9.92
C MET A 142 2.87 1.29 -10.10
N TRP A 143 1.94 0.49 -10.62
CA TRP A 143 0.54 0.84 -10.84
C TRP A 143 -0.35 -0.33 -10.47
N PHE A 144 -1.59 -0.02 -10.09
CA PHE A 144 -2.67 -0.99 -10.06
C PHE A 144 -4.02 -0.32 -10.37
N GLN A 145 -4.96 -1.11 -10.87
CA GLN A 145 -6.35 -0.69 -11.13
C GLN A 145 -7.29 -1.89 -11.03
N LYS A 146 -8.56 -1.67 -10.64
CA LYS A 146 -9.58 -2.74 -10.70
C LYS A 146 -9.87 -3.19 -12.13
N SER A 147 -9.83 -2.26 -13.09
CA SER A 147 -9.96 -2.60 -14.50
C SER A 147 -8.70 -3.29 -15.01
N SER A 148 -8.82 -4.13 -16.04
CA SER A 148 -7.67 -4.73 -16.74
C SER A 148 -7.05 -3.81 -17.80
N ARG A 149 -7.48 -2.54 -17.88
CA ARG A 149 -6.94 -1.58 -18.84
C ARG A 149 -5.55 -1.12 -18.40
N ARG A 150 -4.57 -1.27 -19.30
CA ARG A 150 -3.20 -0.79 -19.09
C ARG A 150 -3.19 0.71 -18.75
N PRO A 151 -2.57 1.13 -17.63
CA PRO A 151 -2.67 2.50 -17.14
C PRO A 151 -1.83 3.49 -17.96
N SER A 152 -0.75 3.03 -18.61
CA SER A 152 0.11 3.88 -19.44
C SER A 152 0.92 3.06 -20.44
N SER A 153 1.48 3.70 -21.47
CA SER A 153 2.46 3.10 -22.40
C SER A 153 3.78 2.72 -21.73
N ARG A 154 3.99 3.11 -20.47
CA ARG A 154 5.18 2.77 -19.67
C ARG A 154 5.00 1.52 -18.82
N ALA A 155 3.76 1.17 -18.48
CA ALA A 155 3.45 -0.09 -17.81
C ALA A 155 3.80 -1.28 -18.71
N SER A 156 4.11 -2.44 -18.15
CA SER A 156 4.25 -3.70 -18.91
C SER A 156 2.98 -3.98 -19.76
N ALA A 157 3.13 -4.77 -20.83
CA ALA A 157 1.98 -5.15 -21.66
C ALA A 157 0.97 -6.00 -20.86
N ASN A 158 1.50 -6.92 -20.04
CA ASN A 158 0.71 -7.83 -19.23
C ASN A 158 0.57 -7.29 -17.81
N ALA A 159 -0.63 -7.44 -17.26
CA ALA A 159 -0.91 -7.21 -15.86
C ALA A 159 -0.71 -8.49 -15.04
N VAL A 160 -0.46 -8.36 -13.74
CA VAL A 160 -0.52 -9.47 -12.78
C VAL A 160 -1.72 -9.26 -11.86
N PRO A 161 -2.70 -10.16 -11.82
CA PRO A 161 -3.87 -10.02 -10.95
C PRO A 161 -3.52 -10.42 -9.50
N HIS A 162 -3.88 -9.56 -8.54
CA HIS A 162 -3.95 -9.92 -7.11
C HIS A 162 -5.26 -9.39 -6.52
N GLY A 163 -6.08 -10.30 -5.98
CA GLY A 163 -7.39 -9.94 -5.44
C GLY A 163 -8.30 -9.28 -6.49
N GLU A 164 -8.77 -8.06 -6.21
CA GLU A 164 -9.63 -7.29 -7.12
C GLU A 164 -8.85 -6.41 -8.11
N HIS A 165 -7.53 -6.33 -7.96
CA HIS A 165 -6.70 -5.42 -8.74
C HIS A 165 -5.81 -6.16 -9.74
N ASN A 166 -5.59 -5.47 -10.85
CA ASN A 166 -4.55 -5.77 -11.81
C ASN A 166 -3.36 -4.86 -11.53
N PHE A 167 -2.15 -5.42 -11.49
CA PHE A 167 -0.92 -4.71 -11.15
C PHE A 167 0.03 -4.69 -12.35
N TRP A 168 0.79 -3.61 -12.50
CA TRP A 168 1.78 -3.46 -13.56
C TRP A 168 3.12 -2.99 -13.01
N SER A 169 4.19 -3.59 -13.52
CA SER A 169 5.56 -3.07 -13.42
C SER A 169 5.85 -2.15 -14.60
N PHE A 170 7.03 -1.52 -14.63
CA PHE A 170 7.52 -0.90 -15.86
C PHE A 170 7.65 -1.93 -16.97
N ALA A 171 7.43 -1.49 -18.21
CA ALA A 171 7.95 -2.17 -19.39
C ALA A 171 9.48 -2.00 -19.41
N VAL A 172 10.17 -3.05 -19.88
CA VAL A 172 11.64 -3.08 -19.93
C VAL A 172 12.19 -1.83 -20.63
N GLY A 173 13.09 -1.12 -19.94
CA GLY A 173 13.75 0.09 -20.45
C GLY A 173 12.93 1.39 -20.34
N ARG A 174 11.76 1.35 -19.69
CA ARG A 174 10.88 2.52 -19.47
C ARG A 174 10.92 3.05 -18.03
N GLU A 175 11.85 2.56 -17.22
CA GLU A 175 12.02 2.87 -15.79
C GLU A 175 12.61 4.27 -15.56
N ARG A 176 13.12 4.97 -16.58
CA ARG A 176 13.80 6.27 -16.43
C ARG A 176 13.17 7.43 -17.20
N GLY A 177 12.19 7.16 -18.06
CA GLY A 177 11.57 8.15 -18.96
C GLY A 177 10.37 8.86 -18.35
#